data_AF-A0A9E3IGE8-F1
#
_entry.id   AF-A0A9E3IGE8-F1
#
_cell.length_a   1.000
_cell.length_b   1.000
_cell.length_c   1.000
_cell.angle_alpha   90.00
_cell.angle_beta   90.00
_cell.angle_gamma   90.00
#
_symmetry.space_group_name_H-M   'P 1'
#
loop_
_entity.id
_entity.type
_entity.pdbx_description
1 polymer ?
#
loop_
_entity_poly.entity_id
_entity_poly.type
_entity_poly.pdbx_seq_one_letter_code
_entity_poly.pdbx_strand_id
1 'polypeptide(L)' 'MTGKTDWELKAANLLKAELKRKGVTYAQLVEKLADIGVDEKEVNIRNKLSRGKFSAAFLLQCLHAAGSQHVVLME' A
#
# COMPACT_ATOMS: atom_id res chain seq x y z
N MET A 1 -18.58 6.55 -15.72
CA MET A 1 -17.15 6.51 -15.35
C MET A 1 -17.03 7.01 -13.92
N THR A 2 -16.90 6.15 -12.92
CA THR A 2 -16.55 6.58 -11.57
C THR A 2 -15.05 6.80 -11.54
N GLY A 3 -14.64 8.05 -11.85
CA GLY A 3 -13.25 8.48 -11.70
C GLY A 3 -12.79 8.29 -10.25
N LYS A 4 -11.49 8.09 -10.05
CA LYS A 4 -10.92 8.09 -8.71
C LYS A 4 -11.22 9.41 -8.03
N THR A 5 -11.55 9.37 -6.74
CA THR A 5 -11.55 10.58 -5.93
C THR A 5 -10.10 11.03 -5.68
N ASP A 6 -9.90 12.32 -5.41
CA ASP A 6 -8.58 12.85 -5.04
C ASP A 6 -8.00 12.12 -3.83
N TRP A 7 -8.84 11.69 -2.88
CA TRP A 7 -8.44 10.95 -1.70
C TRP A 7 -7.94 9.53 -2.00
N GLU A 8 -8.58 8.82 -2.93
CA GLU A 8 -8.12 7.50 -3.38
C GLU A 8 -6.75 7.59 -4.08
N LEU A 9 -6.53 8.66 -4.85
CA LEU A 9 -5.24 8.97 -5.46
C LEU A 9 -4.19 9.28 -4.40
N LYS A 10 -4.50 10.16 -3.44
CA LYS A 10 -3.61 10.52 -2.33
C LYS A 10 -3.22 9.29 -1.51
N ALA A 11 -4.17 8.46 -1.12
CA ALA A 11 -3.90 7.24 -0.35
C ALA A 11 -2.99 6.26 -1.12
N ALA A 12 -3.25 6.06 -2.42
CA ALA A 12 -2.41 5.20 -3.25
C ALA A 12 -0.98 5.75 -3.38
N ASN A 13 -0.84 7.05 -3.61
CA ASN A 13 0.46 7.69 -3.79
C ASN A 13 1.25 7.71 -2.49
N LEU A 14 0.59 7.94 -1.36
CA LEU A 14 1.17 7.84 -0.03
C LEU A 14 1.77 6.45 0.20
N LEU A 15 0.99 5.39 0.00
CA LEU A 15 1.50 4.03 0.22
C LEU A 15 2.63 3.69 -0.74
N LYS A 16 2.54 4.07 -2.03
CA LYS A 16 3.65 3.88 -2.99
C LYS A 16 4.92 4.60 -2.58
N ALA A 17 4.80 5.85 -2.10
CA ALA A 17 5.93 6.64 -1.65
C ALA A 17 6.59 6.00 -0.43
N GLU A 18 5.81 5.51 0.53
CA GLU A 18 6.33 4.78 1.69
C GLU A 18 7.07 3.51 1.30
N LEU A 19 6.50 2.68 0.44
CA LEU A 19 7.16 1.47 -0.06
C LEU A 19 8.47 1.82 -0.75
N LYS A 20 8.49 2.87 -1.58
CA LYS A 20 9.71 3.36 -2.23
C LYS A 20 10.74 3.88 -1.22
N ARG A 21 10.32 4.66 -0.20
CA ARG A 21 11.19 5.17 0.87
C ARG A 21 11.82 4.04 1.69
N LYS A 22 11.09 2.95 1.91
CA LYS A 22 11.56 1.76 2.63
C LYS A 22 12.31 0.77 1.73
N GLY A 23 12.40 1.01 0.43
CA GLY A 23 13.05 0.11 -0.52
C GLY A 23 12.32 -1.24 -0.68
N VAL A 24 11.01 -1.27 -0.44
CA VAL A 24 10.20 -2.50 -0.48
C VAL A 24 9.51 -2.61 -1.84
N THR A 25 9.85 -3.65 -2.58
CA THR A 25 9.14 -4.02 -3.82
C THR A 25 7.81 -4.70 -3.50
N TYR A 26 6.91 -4.82 -4.49
CA TYR A 26 5.64 -5.51 -4.26
C TYR A 26 5.81 -7.01 -3.98
N ALA A 27 6.81 -7.66 -4.58
CA ALA A 27 7.14 -9.05 -4.29
C ALA A 27 7.56 -9.22 -2.82
N GLN A 28 8.47 -8.37 -2.34
CA GLN A 28 8.87 -8.36 -0.92
C GLN A 28 7.72 -7.98 0.01
N LEU A 29 6.83 -7.10 -0.42
CA LEU A 29 5.64 -6.75 0.36
C LEU A 29 4.72 -7.96 0.53
N VAL A 30 4.54 -8.78 -0.51
CA VAL A 30 3.77 -10.03 -0.41
C VAL A 30 4.38 -10.96 0.62
N GLU A 31 5.69 -11.18 0.57
CA GLU A 31 6.41 -12.02 1.54
C GLU A 31 6.23 -11.50 2.97
N LYS A 32 6.44 -10.20 3.18
CA LYS A 32 6.31 -9.56 4.49
C LYS A 32 4.88 -9.53 5.03
N LEU A 33 3.89 -9.45 4.14
CA LEU A 33 2.48 -9.57 4.51
C LEU A 33 2.14 -11.01 4.92
N ALA A 34 2.69 -12.00 4.23
CA ALA A 34 2.53 -13.40 4.61
C ALA A 34 3.12 -13.71 5.99
N ASP A 35 4.27 -13.10 6.35
CA ASP A 35 4.89 -13.22 7.67
C ASP A 35 3.97 -12.76 8.83
N ILE A 36 3.01 -11.87 8.55
CA ILE A 36 2.01 -11.38 9.51
C ILE A 36 0.61 -11.99 9.29
N GLY A 37 0.51 -13.06 8.50
CA GLY A 37 -0.73 -13.81 8.26
C GLY A 37 -1.67 -13.19 7.22
N VAL A 38 -1.17 -12.29 6.35
CA VAL A 38 -1.94 -11.65 5.28
C VAL A 38 -1.55 -12.25 3.94
N ASP A 39 -2.43 -13.10 3.39
CA ASP A 39 -2.23 -13.67 2.05
C ASP A 39 -2.60 -12.67 0.95
N GLU A 40 -1.62 -12.31 0.13
CA GLU A 40 -1.78 -11.40 -0.99
C GLU A 40 -1.01 -11.87 -2.21
N LYS A 41 -1.43 -11.37 -3.37
CA LYS A 41 -0.71 -11.55 -4.63
C LYS A 41 -0.22 -10.22 -5.13
N GLU A 42 0.94 -10.21 -5.79
CA GLU A 42 1.52 -8.99 -6.34
C GLU A 42 0.53 -8.26 -7.28
N VAL A 43 -0.21 -9.02 -8.10
CA VAL A 43 -1.26 -8.49 -8.97
C VAL A 43 -2.40 -7.81 -8.20
N ASN A 44 -2.78 -8.34 -7.04
CA ASN A 44 -3.83 -7.77 -6.20
C ASN A 44 -3.37 -6.47 -5.55
N ILE A 45 -2.15 -6.44 -5.02
CA ILE A 45 -1.53 -5.23 -4.47
C ILE A 45 -1.43 -4.15 -5.56
N ARG A 46 -0.93 -4.51 -6.74
CA ARG A 46 -0.85 -3.61 -7.90
C ARG A 46 -2.23 -3.06 -8.26
N ASN A 47 -3.26 -3.90 -8.29
CA ASN A 47 -4.64 -3.48 -8.61
C ASN A 47 -5.22 -2.54 -7.54
N LYS A 48 -5.02 -2.84 -6.25
CA LYS A 48 -5.44 -1.99 -5.12
C LYS A 48 -4.78 -0.61 -5.20
N LEU A 49 -3.46 -0.56 -5.39
CA LEU A 49 -2.71 0.68 -5.52
C LEU A 49 -3.00 1.43 -6.83
N SER A 50 -3.29 0.72 -7.91
CA SER A 50 -3.69 1.31 -9.20
C SER A 50 -5.07 1.94 -9.11
N ARG A 51 -6.01 1.33 -8.39
CA ARG A 51 -7.39 1.83 -8.19
C ARG A 51 -7.55 2.72 -6.97
N GLY A 52 -6.57 2.79 -6.07
CA GLY A 52 -6.63 3.60 -4.85
C GLY A 52 -7.72 3.18 -3.87
N LYS A 53 -8.20 1.94 -4.01
CA LYS A 53 -9.27 1.36 -3.20
C LYS A 53 -8.71 0.18 -2.45
N PHE A 54 -8.55 0.36 -1.15
CA PHE A 54 -8.16 -0.66 -0.19
C PHE A 54 -8.66 -0.24 1.19
N SER A 55 -8.80 -1.20 2.10
CA SER A 55 -9.22 -0.92 3.46
C SER A 55 -8.12 -0.19 4.23
N ALA A 56 -8.50 0.55 5.27
CA ALA A 56 -7.54 1.12 6.21
C ALA A 56 -6.69 0.02 6.88
N ALA A 57 -7.28 -1.15 7.14
CA ALA A 57 -6.54 -2.30 7.67
C ALA A 57 -5.41 -2.74 6.73
N PHE A 58 -5.67 -2.84 5.42
CA PHE A 58 -4.65 -3.17 4.42
C PHE A 58 -3.52 -2.13 4.39
N LEU A 59 -3.88 -0.84 4.47
CA LEU A 59 -2.88 0.23 4.57
C LEU A 59 -1.96 0.02 5.78
N LEU A 60 -2.53 -0.18 6.97
CA LEU A 60 -1.77 -0.39 8.20
C LEU A 60 -0.90 -1.64 8.15
N GLN A 61 -1.43 -2.74 7.59
CA GLN A 61 -0.68 -3.98 7.37
C GLN A 61 0.52 -3.75 6.45
N CYS A 62 0.35 -3.03 5.33
CA CYS A 62 1.45 -2.71 4.44
C CYS A 62 2.50 -1.81 5.09
N LEU A 63 2.08 -0.81 5.87
CA LEU A 63 3.01 0.08 6.59
C LEU A 63 3.80 -0.69 7.65
N HIS A 64 3.13 -1.54 8.43
CA HIS A 64 3.77 -2.40 9.41
C HIS A 64 4.77 -3.35 8.75
N ALA A 65 4.35 -4.07 7.70
CA ALA A 65 5.20 -4.99 6.94
C ALA A 65 6.42 -4.28 6.32
N ALA A 66 6.25 -3.07 5.82
CA ALA A 66 7.33 -2.25 5.27
C ALA A 66 8.23 -1.59 6.35
N GLY A 67 7.92 -1.75 7.64
CA GLY A 67 8.66 -1.12 8.74
C GLY A 67 8.49 0.40 8.79
N SER A 68 7.34 0.92 8.37
CA SER A 68 6.98 2.34 8.51
C SER A 68 6.11 2.58 9.74
N GLN A 69 6.52 3.54 10.56
CA GLN A 69 5.83 3.91 11.82
C GLN A 69 4.95 5.15 11.68
N HIS A 70 5.22 5.98 10.67
CA HIS A 70 4.50 7.20 10.41
C HIS A 70 4.48 7.45 8.91
N VAL A 71 3.46 8.17 8.45
CA VAL A 71 3.32 8.60 7.07
C VAL A 71 3.08 10.09 7.04
N VAL A 72 3.67 10.76 6.06
CA VAL A 72 3.49 12.20 5.87
C VAL A 72 2.61 12.41 4.65
N LEU A 73 1.56 13.21 4.81
CA LEU A 73 0.76 13.67 3.69
C LEU A 73 1.62 14.61 2.85
N MET A 74 1.80 14.27 1.58
CA MET A 74 2.47 15.14 0.63
C MET A 74 1.41 16.08 0.03
N GLU A 75 1.61 17.39 0.20
CA GLU A 75 0.77 18.45 -0.38
C GLU A 75 1.15 18.73 -1.84
#